data_AF-A0A537FGM4-F1
#
_entry.id   AF-A0A537FGM4-F1
#
_cell.length_a   1.000
_cell.length_b   1.000
_cell.length_c   1.000
_cell.angle_alpha   90.00
_cell.angle_beta   90.00
_cell.angle_gamma   90.00
#
_symmetry.space_group_name_H-M   'P 1'
#
loop_
_entity.id
_entity.type
_entity.pdbx_description
1 polymer ?
#
loop_
_entity_poly.entity_id
_entity_poly.type
_entity_poly.pdbx_seq_one_letter_code
_entity_poly.pdbx_strand_id
1 'polypeptide(L)' 'PSDYVPHLKNKKICYIYLKGRKWGNIPLQIDLKLSVEDSPNSAGVVADVIRAVKIGLDRGVGGALTSISSYC' A
#
# COMPACT_ATOMS: atom_id res chain seq x y z
N PRO A 1 1.68 2.38 -13.24
CA PRO A 1 1.26 1.14 -13.95
C PRO A 1 2.25 0.84 -15.08
N SER A 2 2.91 -0.33 -15.05
CA SER A 2 3.90 -0.67 -16.07
C SER A 2 3.26 -1.20 -17.35
N ASP A 3 2.33 -2.15 -17.23
CA ASP A 3 1.59 -2.71 -18.37
C ASP A 3 0.26 -3.35 -17.93
N TYR A 4 -0.66 -3.58 -18.87
CA TYR A 4 -1.90 -4.32 -18.65
C TYR A 4 -1.81 -5.72 -19.27
N VAL A 5 -1.95 -6.74 -18.42
CA VAL A 5 -1.86 -8.13 -18.81
C VAL A 5 -3.22 -8.81 -18.57
N PRO A 6 -4.02 -9.07 -19.63
CA PRO A 6 -5.44 -9.44 -19.48
C PRO A 6 -5.70 -10.68 -18.63
N HIS A 7 -4.82 -11.68 -18.67
CA HIS A 7 -5.00 -12.92 -17.91
C HIS A 7 -4.80 -12.74 -16.39
N LEU A 8 -4.24 -11.61 -15.93
CA LEU A 8 -4.05 -11.34 -14.51
C LEU A 8 -5.36 -10.92 -13.81
N LYS A 9 -6.36 -10.41 -14.56
CA LYS A 9 -7.64 -9.95 -14.00
C LYS A 9 -7.42 -8.98 -12.82
N ASN A 10 -7.79 -9.37 -11.60
CA ASN A 10 -7.65 -8.57 -10.36
C ASN A 10 -6.29 -8.76 -9.67
N LYS A 11 -5.44 -9.68 -10.17
CA LYS A 11 -4.10 -9.85 -9.63
C LYS A 11 -3.20 -8.72 -10.09
N LYS A 12 -2.51 -8.11 -9.13
CA LYS A 12 -1.43 -7.15 -9.38
C LYS A 12 -0.10 -7.82 -9.05
N ILE A 13 0.83 -7.73 -9.99
CA ILE A 13 2.22 -8.17 -9.81
C ILE A 13 3.11 -6.92 -9.79
N CYS A 14 3.95 -6.82 -8.77
CA CYS A 14 4.95 -5.78 -8.65
C CYS A 14 6.35 -6.42 -8.63
N TYR A 15 7.25 -5.90 -9.45
CA TYR A 15 8.65 -6.26 -9.45
C TYR A 15 9.44 -5.09 -8.84
N ILE A 16 10.19 -5.36 -7.79
CA ILE A 16 11.00 -4.38 -7.08
C ILE A 16 12.46 -4.78 -7.23
N TYR A 17 13.26 -3.84 -7.72
CA TYR A 17 14.69 -3.99 -7.90
C TYR A 17 15.43 -2.97 -7.04
N LEU A 18 16.26 -3.44 -6.11
CA LEU A 18 17.03 -2.58 -5.21
C LEU A 18 18.53 -2.84 -5.41
N LYS A 19 19.28 -1.75 -5.58
CA LYS A 19 20.75 -1.75 -5.51
C LYS A 19 21.18 -0.97 -4.28
N GLY A 20 22.02 -1.58 -3.46
CA GLY A 20 22.58 -0.97 -2.26
C GLY A 20 24.07 -1.29 -2.11
N ARG A 21 24.65 -0.77 -1.04
CA ARG A 21 26.03 -1.07 -0.63
C ARG A 21 26.03 -1.34 0.86
N LYS A 22 26.72 -2.40 1.29
CA LYS A 22 26.93 -2.72 2.71
C LYS A 22 28.28 -2.17 3.19
N TRP A 23 28.62 -2.46 4.46
CA TRP A 23 29.93 -2.13 5.03
C TRP A 23 31.08 -2.53 4.09
N GLY A 24 32.10 -1.68 4.01
CA GLY A 24 33.23 -1.88 3.09
C GLY A 24 32.89 -1.62 1.61
N ASN A 25 31.83 -0.87 1.32
CA ASN A 25 31.40 -0.52 -0.04
C ASN A 25 31.02 -1.73 -0.93
N ILE A 26 30.74 -2.87 -0.30
CA ILE A 26 30.43 -4.10 -1.02
C ILE A 26 29.02 -3.98 -1.62
N PRO A 27 28.82 -4.25 -2.92
CA PRO A 27 27.51 -4.15 -3.54
C PRO A 27 26.51 -5.16 -2.96
N LEU A 28 25.26 -4.74 -2.90
CA LEU A 28 24.10 -5.53 -2.53
C LEU A 28 23.02 -5.35 -3.61
N GLN A 29 22.37 -6.43 -3.99
CA GLN A 29 21.23 -6.43 -4.90
C GLN A 29 20.08 -7.21 -4.28
N ILE A 30 18.86 -6.69 -4.42
CA ILE A 30 17.63 -7.39 -4.03
C ILE A 30 16.66 -7.35 -5.21
N ASP A 31 16.21 -8.53 -5.62
CA ASP A 31 15.15 -8.74 -6.59
C ASP A 31 13.93 -9.30 -5.87
N LEU A 32 12.81 -8.58 -5.88
CA LEU A 32 11.58 -8.99 -5.21
C LEU A 32 10.40 -8.98 -6.18
N LYS A 33 9.56 -10.01 -6.07
CA LYS A 33 8.28 -10.11 -6.78
C LYS A 33 7.15 -10.22 -5.77
N LEU A 34 6.22 -9.27 -5.82
CA LEU A 34 5.01 -9.27 -5.02
C LEU A 34 3.81 -9.62 -5.92
N SER A 35 3.01 -10.59 -5.51
CA SER A 35 1.77 -10.99 -6.19
C SER A 35 0.61 -10.87 -5.22
N VAL A 36 -0.37 -10.02 -5.54
CA VAL A 36 -1.49 -9.70 -4.66
C VAL A 36 -2.81 -9.63 -5.42
N GLU A 37 -3.93 -9.72 -4.69
CA GLU A 37 -5.26 -9.38 -5.19
C GLU A 37 -5.54 -7.90 -4.89
N ASP A 38 -5.73 -7.07 -5.92
CA ASP A 38 -5.74 -5.61 -5.77
C ASP A 38 -6.97 -5.12 -4.99
N SER A 39 -8.17 -5.59 -5.36
CA SER A 39 -9.41 -5.12 -4.73
C SER A 39 -9.55 -5.52 -3.25
N PRO A 40 -9.37 -6.80 -2.85
CA PRO A 40 -9.47 -7.19 -1.44
C PRO A 40 -8.38 -6.56 -0.56
N ASN A 41 -7.20 -6.26 -1.11
CA ASN A 41 -6.11 -5.64 -0.36
C ASN A 41 -6.51 -4.31 0.30
N SER A 42 -7.41 -3.55 -0.33
CA SER A 42 -7.84 -2.24 0.20
C SER A 42 -9.15 -2.32 0.98
N ALA A 43 -9.93 -3.40 0.84
CA ALA A 43 -11.26 -3.49 1.43
C ALA A 43 -11.24 -3.38 2.96
N GLY A 44 -10.28 -4.02 3.63
CA GLY A 44 -10.11 -3.92 5.08
C GLY A 44 -9.76 -2.50 5.53
N VAL A 45 -8.80 -1.87 4.85
CA VAL A 45 -8.36 -0.50 5.14
C VAL A 45 -9.51 0.49 4.99
N VAL A 46 -10.32 0.36 3.93
CA VAL A 46 -11.47 1.23 3.69
C VAL A 46 -12.54 1.06 4.79
N ALA A 47 -12.78 -0.17 5.27
CA ALA A 47 -13.70 -0.40 6.38
C ALA A 47 -13.23 0.30 7.68
N ASP A 48 -11.92 0.34 7.92
CA ASP A 48 -11.33 1.05 9.06
C ASP A 48 -11.50 2.57 8.91
N VAL A 49 -11.20 3.10 7.72
CA VAL A 49 -11.35 4.54 7.40
C VAL A 49 -12.80 4.99 7.57
N ILE A 50 -13.79 4.25 7.07
CA ILE A 50 -15.21 4.60 7.21
C ILE A 50 -15.59 4.74 8.69
N ARG A 51 -15.14 3.80 9.54
CA ARG A 51 -15.41 3.83 10.97
C ARG A 51 -14.70 5.00 11.66
N ALA A 52 -13.45 5.27 11.32
CA ALA A 52 -12.68 6.39 11.86
C ALA A 52 -13.31 7.74 11.49
N VAL A 53 -13.74 7.91 10.25
CA VAL A 53 -14.45 9.12 9.78
C VAL A 53 -15.75 9.29 10.54
N LYS A 54 -16.52 8.22 10.75
CA LYS A 54 -17.75 8.27 11.55
C LYS A 54 -17.49 8.75 12.99
N ILE A 55 -16.45 8.24 13.64
CA ILE A 55 -16.03 8.72 14.97
C ILE A 55 -15.62 10.20 14.94
N GLY A 56 -14.92 10.64 13.90
CA GLY A 56 -14.57 12.06 13.71
C GLY A 56 -15.80 12.96 13.61
N LEU A 57 -16.77 12.54 12.79
CA LEU A 57 -18.06 13.23 12.64
C LEU A 57 -18.82 13.31 13.97
N ASP A 58 -18.90 12.20 14.71
CA ASP A 58 -19.59 12.14 16.01
C ASP A 58 -18.94 13.03 17.07
N ARG A 59 -17.64 13.31 16.93
CA ARG A 59 -16.87 14.22 17.80
C ARG A 59 -16.85 15.66 17.33
N GLY A 60 -17.51 15.98 16.20
CA GLY A 60 -17.46 17.31 15.59
C GLY A 60 -16.06 17.70 15.09
N VAL A 61 -15.18 16.73 14.82
CA VAL A 61 -13.84 16.96 14.29
C VAL A 61 -13.90 16.98 12.77
N GLY A 62 -13.64 18.15 12.19
CA GLY A 62 -13.54 18.36 10.75
C GLY A 62 -12.10 18.44 10.25
N GLY A 63 -11.94 18.50 8.93
CA GLY A 63 -10.63 18.56 8.28
C GLY A 63 -9.95 17.19 8.14
N ALA A 64 -8.66 17.19 7.81
CA ALA A 64 -7.91 15.97 7.60
C ALA A 64 -7.65 15.23 8.92
N LEU A 65 -8.11 13.98 9.01
CA LEU A 65 -7.83 13.09 10.15
C LEU A 65 -6.44 12.47 10.00
N THR A 66 -5.40 13.21 10.36
CA THR A 66 -3.99 12.86 10.09
C THR A 66 -3.55 11.52 10.67
N SER A 67 -4.11 11.11 11.82
CA SER A 67 -3.79 9.82 12.43
C SER A 67 -4.18 8.65 11.54
N ILE A 68 -5.46 8.54 11.16
CA ILE A 68 -5.93 7.46 10.27
C ILE A 68 -5.31 7.58 8.88
N SER A 69 -5.11 8.79 8.36
CA SER A 69 -4.45 9.00 7.06
C SER A 69 -2.97 8.59 7.02
N SER A 70 -2.28 8.58 8.16
CA SER A 70 -0.88 8.12 8.24
C SER A 70 -0.74 6.60 8.38
N TYR A 71 -1.80 5.93 8.82
CA TYR A 71 -1.83 4.50 9.05
C TYR A 71 -2.38 3.72 7.85
N CYS A 72 -3.42 4.26 7.21
CA CYS A 72 -4.16 3.63 6.11
C CYS A 72 -3.58 3.96 4.73
#